data_AF-A0A7X7VR20-F1
#
_entry.id   AF-A0A7X7VR20-F1
#
_cell.length_a   1.000
_cell.length_b   1.000
_cell.length_c   1.000
_cell.angle_alpha   90.00
_cell.angle_beta   90.00
_cell.angle_gamma   90.00
#
_symmetry.space_group_name_H-M   'P 1'
#
loop_
_entity.id
_entity.type
_entity.pdbx_description
1 polymer ?
#
loop_
_entity_poly.entity_id
_entity_poly.type
_entity_poly.pdbx_seq_one_letter_code
_entity_poly.pdbx_strand_id
1 'polypeptide(L)'
;MMKDYDVDGYDNSELNEYLALIDESDRALESFVEKLSTLDKPVVLVFFGDHQPSIASFYNDWLTPDDNGLVHQERAHTTSYIIYANYDVAGATTGNVEISSTNYLAADLAQLIGMPLTDYQKAELVMQTTDVPAINALGYQDADGTWHDISEAGSSSTGAAKLASDLQTLQYYQLFSDGVHYQTGSGYSGDVWGRLD
;
A
#
# COMPACT_ATOMS: atom_id res chain seq x y z
N MET A 1 -9.89 -14.97 27.19
CA MET A 1 -10.69 -14.02 27.99
C MET A 1 -10.62 -12.72 27.22
N MET A 2 -11.75 -12.21 26.71
CA MET A 2 -11.77 -10.97 25.92
C MET A 2 -11.26 -9.85 26.84
N LYS A 3 -10.16 -9.19 26.46
CA LYS A 3 -9.75 -7.96 27.15
C LYS A 3 -10.83 -6.93 26.90
N ASP A 4 -11.33 -6.33 27.98
CA ASP A 4 -12.26 -5.22 27.90
C ASP A 4 -11.41 -3.96 27.66
N TYR A 5 -11.53 -3.36 26.49
CA TYR A 5 -10.80 -2.14 26.15
C TYR A 5 -11.75 -0.96 26.37
N ASP A 6 -11.58 -0.27 27.49
CA ASP A 6 -12.36 0.93 27.81
C ASP A 6 -11.81 2.10 27.00
N VAL A 7 -12.58 2.57 26.01
CA VAL A 7 -12.32 3.81 25.29
C VAL A 7 -13.22 4.88 25.87
N ASP A 8 -12.62 5.85 26.55
CA ASP A 8 -13.32 6.96 27.22
C ASP A 8 -14.40 7.57 26.32
N GLY A 9 -15.67 7.38 26.70
CA GLY A 9 -16.82 8.01 26.07
C GLY A 9 -17.57 7.18 25.03
N TYR A 10 -17.17 5.94 24.72
CA TYR A 10 -17.89 5.08 23.76
C TYR A 10 -17.68 3.58 23.99
N ASP A 11 -18.69 2.88 24.54
CA ASP A 11 -18.72 1.41 24.62
C ASP A 11 -19.17 0.83 23.27
N ASN A 12 -18.26 0.16 22.57
CA ASN A 12 -18.51 -0.42 21.26
C ASN A 12 -18.04 -1.89 21.21
N SER A 13 -19.00 -2.81 21.15
CA SER A 13 -18.73 -4.24 21.02
C SER A 13 -17.92 -4.59 19.77
N GLU A 14 -18.10 -3.86 18.66
CA GLU A 14 -17.34 -4.10 17.42
C GLU A 14 -15.87 -3.68 17.56
N LEU A 15 -15.59 -2.59 18.29
CA LEU A 15 -14.21 -2.21 18.60
C LEU A 15 -13.55 -3.23 19.53
N ASN A 16 -14.25 -3.65 20.59
CA ASN A 16 -13.75 -4.68 21.49
C ASN A 16 -13.46 -5.99 20.76
N GLU A 17 -14.32 -6.39 19.83
CA GLU A 17 -14.10 -7.57 18.98
C GLU A 17 -12.87 -7.39 18.08
N TYR A 18 -12.76 -6.26 17.38
CA TYR A 18 -11.60 -5.96 16.55
C TYR A 18 -10.29 -5.99 17.36
N LEU A 19 -10.25 -5.33 18.52
CA LEU A 19 -9.07 -5.27 19.38
C LEU A 19 -8.70 -6.64 19.96
N ALA A 20 -9.68 -7.50 20.25
CA ALA A 20 -9.40 -8.87 20.66
C ALA A 20 -8.83 -9.71 19.49
N LEU A 21 -9.39 -9.57 18.28
CA LEU A 21 -8.95 -10.33 17.11
C LEU A 21 -7.57 -9.88 16.60
N ILE A 22 -7.27 -8.57 16.66
CA ILE A 22 -5.94 -8.07 16.26
C ILE A 22 -4.86 -8.49 17.26
N ASP A 23 -5.16 -8.54 18.56
CA ASP A 23 -4.26 -9.05 19.61
C ASP A 23 -4.01 -10.56 19.50
N GLU A 24 -4.99 -11.34 19.03
CA GLU A 24 -4.77 -12.76 18.67
C GLU A 24 -3.99 -12.90 17.36
N SER A 25 -4.22 -12.02 16.38
CA SER A 25 -3.49 -12.01 15.10
C SER A 25 -2.02 -11.64 15.31
N ASP A 26 -1.72 -10.70 16.19
CA ASP A 26 -0.36 -10.30 16.58
C ASP A 26 0.42 -11.49 17.19
N ARG A 27 -0.19 -12.19 18.16
CA ARG A 27 0.39 -13.41 18.76
C ARG A 27 0.58 -14.54 17.75
N ALA A 28 -0.35 -14.69 16.82
CA ALA A 28 -0.24 -15.67 15.75
C ALA A 28 0.89 -15.32 14.77
N LEU A 29 1.06 -14.04 14.44
CA LEU A 29 2.12 -13.53 13.59
C LEU A 29 3.49 -13.71 14.25
N GLU A 30 3.63 -13.40 15.54
CA GLU A 30 4.85 -13.68 16.33
C GLU A 30 5.20 -15.17 16.24
N SER A 31 4.26 -16.05 16.57
CA SER A 31 4.45 -17.51 16.48
C SER A 31 4.80 -18.01 15.07
N PHE A 32 4.31 -17.33 14.04
CA PHE A 32 4.61 -17.65 12.65
C PHE A 32 6.03 -17.23 12.28
N VAL A 33 6.41 -15.99 12.59
CA VAL A 33 7.77 -15.44 12.39
C VAL A 33 8.80 -16.25 13.15
N GLU A 34 8.53 -16.64 14.40
CA GLU A 34 9.39 -17.54 15.18
C GLU A 34 9.67 -18.85 14.43
N LYS A 35 8.65 -19.48 13.83
CA LYS A 35 8.84 -20.70 13.03
C LYS A 35 9.67 -20.44 11.79
N LEU A 36 9.43 -19.34 11.07
CA LEU A 36 10.24 -18.96 9.90
C LEU A 36 11.72 -18.76 10.27
N SER A 37 11.98 -18.18 11.45
CA SER A 37 13.34 -17.93 11.94
C SER A 37 14.17 -19.20 12.16
N THR A 38 13.51 -20.34 12.42
CA THR A 38 14.19 -21.64 12.67
C THR A 38 14.51 -22.43 11.40
N LEU A 39 14.06 -21.97 10.22
CA LEU A 39 14.27 -22.70 8.97
C LEU A 39 15.72 -22.55 8.48
N ASP A 40 16.36 -23.67 8.15
CA ASP A 40 17.71 -23.72 7.54
C ASP A 40 17.68 -23.40 6.03
N LYS A 41 16.88 -22.40 5.66
CA LYS A 41 16.83 -21.84 4.31
C LYS A 41 16.45 -20.36 4.36
N PRO A 42 16.95 -19.53 3.43
CA PRO A 42 16.53 -18.13 3.34
C PRO A 42 15.02 -18.01 3.12
N VAL A 43 14.38 -17.15 3.91
CA VAL A 43 12.96 -16.80 3.83
C VAL A 43 12.82 -15.30 3.99
N VAL A 44 12.00 -14.71 3.12
CA VAL A 44 11.48 -13.35 3.32
C VAL A 44 9.96 -13.41 3.35
N LEU A 45 9.38 -12.74 4.34
CA LEU A 45 7.95 -12.57 4.55
C LEU A 45 7.59 -11.12 4.23
N VAL A 46 6.65 -10.92 3.31
CA VAL A 46 5.95 -9.66 3.12
C VAL A 46 4.54 -9.86 3.68
N PHE A 47 4.20 -9.13 4.74
CA PHE A 47 2.91 -9.20 5.42
C PHE A 47 2.31 -7.79 5.45
N PHE A 48 1.07 -7.62 5.01
CA PHE A 48 0.42 -6.31 4.97
C PHE A 48 -1.09 -6.43 5.18
N GLY A 49 -1.71 -5.40 5.75
CA GLY A 49 -3.16 -5.29 5.82
C GLY A 49 -3.75 -4.91 4.46
N ASP A 50 -4.78 -5.62 4.02
CA ASP A 50 -5.47 -5.36 2.76
C ASP A 50 -6.37 -4.12 2.82
N HIS A 51 -7.04 -3.90 3.96
CA HIS A 51 -7.82 -2.69 4.21
C HIS A 51 -8.06 -2.45 5.71
N GLN A 52 -8.49 -1.24 6.08
CA GLN A 52 -8.98 -0.92 7.42
C GLN A 52 -10.33 -1.62 7.69
N PRO A 53 -10.65 -2.00 8.95
CA PRO A 53 -11.95 -2.57 9.29
C PRO A 53 -13.06 -1.53 9.13
N SER A 54 -14.30 -1.98 8.92
CA SER A 54 -15.45 -1.07 8.69
C SER A 54 -15.68 -0.06 9.81
N ILE A 55 -15.32 -0.41 11.05
CA ILE A 55 -15.43 0.49 12.20
C ILE A 55 -14.47 1.67 12.17
N ALA A 56 -13.37 1.58 11.41
CA ALA A 56 -12.31 2.59 11.40
C ALA A 56 -12.81 3.95 10.89
N SER A 57 -13.77 3.96 9.95
CA SER A 57 -14.34 5.20 9.42
C SER A 57 -15.02 6.03 10.51
N PHE A 58 -15.83 5.39 11.36
CA PHE A 58 -16.47 6.05 12.49
C PHE A 58 -15.44 6.69 13.43
N TYR A 59 -14.35 5.98 13.75
CA TYR A 59 -13.30 6.52 14.62
C TYR A 59 -12.49 7.63 13.94
N ASN A 60 -12.25 7.55 12.63
CA ASN A 60 -11.61 8.62 11.87
C ASN A 60 -12.45 9.90 11.91
N ASP A 61 -13.76 9.80 11.67
CA ASP A 61 -14.71 10.91 11.80
C ASP A 61 -14.74 11.47 13.24
N TRP A 62 -14.83 10.60 14.23
CA TRP A 62 -14.94 11.00 15.63
C TRP A 62 -13.67 11.69 16.16
N LEU A 63 -12.48 11.19 15.79
CA LEU A 63 -11.21 11.78 16.20
C LEU A 63 -10.85 13.03 15.41
N THR A 64 -11.39 13.21 14.21
CA THR A 64 -11.09 14.33 13.31
C THR A 64 -12.37 14.97 12.72
N PRO A 65 -13.30 15.47 13.57
CA PRO A 65 -14.66 15.83 13.16
C PRO A 65 -14.76 16.99 12.17
N ASP A 66 -13.74 17.84 12.08
CA ASP A 66 -13.69 18.98 11.16
C ASP A 66 -12.83 18.71 9.91
N ASP A 67 -12.23 17.52 9.77
CA ASP A 67 -11.41 17.14 8.62
C ASP A 67 -12.21 16.20 7.71
N ASN A 68 -12.50 16.65 6.49
CA ASN A 68 -13.17 15.85 5.45
C ASN A 68 -12.42 15.89 4.12
N GLY A 69 -11.16 16.34 4.14
CA GLY A 69 -10.32 16.48 2.95
C GLY A 69 -9.67 15.17 2.52
N LEU A 70 -8.79 15.25 1.52
CA LEU A 70 -8.02 14.11 1.02
C LEU A 70 -7.29 13.37 2.15
N VAL A 71 -6.61 14.11 3.05
CA VAL A 71 -5.88 13.52 4.17
C VAL A 71 -6.79 12.69 5.09
N HIS A 72 -8.04 13.13 5.31
CA HIS A 72 -9.02 12.34 6.05
C HIS A 72 -9.33 11.02 5.34
N GLN A 73 -9.53 11.05 4.02
CA GLN A 73 -9.78 9.83 3.24
C GLN A 73 -8.56 8.90 3.28
N GLU A 74 -7.36 9.43 3.10
CA GLU A 74 -6.11 8.66 3.11
C GLU A 74 -5.86 7.94 4.45
N ARG A 75 -6.22 8.56 5.59
CA ARG A 75 -6.19 7.88 6.89
C ARG A 75 -7.06 6.64 6.93
N ALA A 76 -8.22 6.66 6.29
CA ALA A 76 -9.12 5.50 6.22
C ALA A 76 -8.61 4.38 5.31
N HIS A 77 -7.59 4.64 4.48
CA HIS A 77 -6.98 3.69 3.56
C HIS A 77 -5.56 3.25 3.93
N THR A 78 -4.98 3.84 4.97
CA THR A 78 -3.62 3.51 5.43
C THR A 78 -3.64 2.21 6.22
N THR A 79 -2.82 1.22 5.88
CA THR A 79 -2.61 -0.01 6.67
C THR A 79 -1.12 -0.18 7.02
N SER A 80 -0.81 -1.17 7.87
CA SER A 80 0.58 -1.51 8.20
C SER A 80 1.09 -2.67 7.36
N TYR A 81 2.41 -2.69 7.16
CA TYR A 81 3.11 -3.80 6.53
C TYR A 81 4.43 -4.10 7.25
N ILE A 82 4.95 -5.31 7.03
CA ILE A 82 6.23 -5.80 7.53
C ILE A 82 6.92 -6.54 6.38
N ILE A 83 8.20 -6.22 6.16
CA ILE A 83 9.12 -7.04 5.38
C ILE A 83 10.14 -7.64 6.36
N TYR A 84 10.06 -8.96 6.56
CA TYR A 84 10.91 -9.70 7.49
C TYR A 84 11.78 -10.70 6.74
N ALA A 85 13.07 -10.81 7.10
CA ALA A 85 13.96 -11.85 6.62
C ALA A 85 14.51 -12.68 7.78
N ASN A 86 14.66 -14.00 7.61
CA ASN A 86 15.29 -14.87 8.60
C ASN A 86 16.83 -14.92 8.49
N TYR A 87 17.43 -13.97 7.77
CA TYR A 87 18.85 -13.84 7.52
C TYR A 87 19.22 -12.36 7.38
N ASP A 88 20.51 -12.05 7.52
CA ASP A 88 21.00 -10.68 7.34
C ASP A 88 20.90 -10.26 5.87
N VAL A 89 20.09 -9.23 5.60
CA VAL A 89 19.98 -8.61 4.28
C VAL A 89 21.00 -7.48 4.19
N ALA A 90 21.90 -7.57 3.21
CA ALA A 90 22.99 -6.62 3.07
C ALA A 90 22.46 -5.19 2.85
N GLY A 91 22.87 -4.26 3.72
CA GLY A 91 22.47 -2.85 3.63
C GLY A 91 21.08 -2.54 4.20
N ALA A 92 20.32 -3.54 4.66
CA ALA A 92 19.06 -3.30 5.36
C ALA A 92 19.31 -2.90 6.82
N THR A 93 18.49 -1.97 7.33
CA THR A 93 18.44 -1.61 8.75
C THR A 93 17.13 -2.10 9.36
N THR A 94 17.23 -2.73 10.54
CA THR A 94 16.04 -3.22 11.27
C THR A 94 15.31 -2.06 11.95
N GLY A 95 13.98 -2.09 11.90
CA GLY A 95 13.14 -1.11 12.60
C GLY A 95 12.91 0.20 11.86
N ASN A 96 13.27 0.29 10.57
CA ASN A 96 12.86 1.41 9.74
C ASN A 96 11.34 1.38 9.53
N VAL A 97 10.72 2.56 9.61
CA VAL A 97 9.32 2.77 9.27
C VAL A 97 9.31 3.67 8.05
N GLU A 98 8.90 3.11 6.92
CA GLU A 98 8.79 3.82 5.65
C GLU A 98 7.33 3.89 5.23
N ILE A 99 6.96 4.97 4.55
CA ILE A 99 5.68 5.07 3.87
C ILE A 99 5.83 4.42 2.50
N SER A 100 4.88 3.56 2.13
CA SER A 100 4.87 2.87 0.85
C SER A 100 3.42 2.64 0.41
N SER A 101 3.23 2.05 -0.76
CA SER A 101 1.94 1.62 -1.28
C SER A 101 2.05 0.19 -1.78
N THR A 102 0.93 -0.53 -1.82
CA THR A 102 0.93 -1.97 -2.11
C THR A 102 1.56 -2.32 -3.46
N ASN A 103 1.49 -1.40 -4.43
CA ASN A 103 2.15 -1.55 -5.73
C ASN A 103 3.69 -1.55 -5.64
N TYR A 104 4.28 -0.84 -4.67
CA TYR A 104 5.74 -0.75 -4.51
C TYR A 104 6.35 -1.94 -3.77
N LEU A 105 5.58 -2.67 -2.94
CA LEU A 105 6.10 -3.74 -2.09
C LEU A 105 6.85 -4.85 -2.85
N ALA A 106 6.46 -5.14 -4.09
CA ALA A 106 7.14 -6.12 -4.92
C ALA A 106 8.52 -5.63 -5.39
N ALA A 107 8.63 -4.35 -5.75
CA ALA A 107 9.89 -3.72 -6.14
C ALA A 107 10.80 -3.54 -4.92
N ASP A 108 10.23 -3.12 -3.78
CA ASP A 108 10.92 -3.03 -2.48
C ASP A 108 11.54 -4.37 -2.09
N LEU A 109 10.75 -5.45 -2.11
CA LEU A 109 11.23 -6.80 -1.83
C LEU A 109 12.38 -7.18 -2.76
N ALA A 110 12.20 -7.02 -4.08
CA ALA A 110 13.18 -7.43 -5.07
C ALA A 110 14.50 -6.65 -4.90
N GLN A 111 14.43 -5.36 -4.58
CA GLN A 111 15.60 -4.54 -4.28
C GLN A 111 16.30 -5.02 -3.01
N LEU A 112 15.54 -5.21 -1.92
CA LEU A 112 16.07 -5.61 -0.63
C LEU A 112 16.87 -6.91 -0.71
N ILE A 113 16.35 -7.93 -1.41
CA ILE A 113 17.02 -9.24 -1.49
C ILE A 113 17.99 -9.37 -2.67
N GLY A 114 18.23 -8.29 -3.43
CA GLY A 114 19.15 -8.29 -4.56
C GLY A 114 18.67 -9.13 -5.75
N MET A 115 17.36 -9.29 -5.92
CA MET A 115 16.81 -9.91 -7.13
C MET A 115 17.04 -8.99 -8.35
N PRO A 116 17.23 -9.57 -9.54
CA PRO A 116 17.22 -8.79 -10.77
C PRO A 116 15.90 -8.03 -10.91
N LEU A 117 15.99 -6.70 -11.01
CA LEU A 117 14.84 -5.83 -11.19
C LEU A 117 14.46 -5.74 -12.67
N THR A 118 13.15 -5.81 -12.95
CA THR A 118 12.61 -5.42 -14.26
C THR A 118 12.74 -3.91 -14.44
N ASP A 119 12.64 -3.42 -15.69
CA ASP A 119 12.67 -1.98 -15.93
C ASP A 119 11.47 -1.26 -15.31
N TYR A 120 10.32 -1.92 -15.22
CA TYR A 120 9.15 -1.42 -14.52
C TYR A 120 9.41 -1.28 -13.01
N GLN A 121 9.98 -2.30 -12.35
CA GLN A 121 10.34 -2.21 -10.92
C GLN A 121 11.39 -1.13 -10.64
N LYS A 122 12.36 -0.92 -11.56
CA LYS A 122 13.32 0.19 -11.42
C LYS A 122 12.62 1.55 -11.48
N ALA A 123 11.64 1.69 -12.37
CA ALA A 123 10.86 2.92 -12.48
C ALA A 123 10.05 3.17 -11.20
N GLU A 124 9.38 2.13 -10.66
CA GLU A 124 8.68 2.18 -9.38
C GLU A 124 9.58 2.68 -8.25
N LEU A 125 10.76 2.08 -8.08
CA LEU A 125 11.72 2.48 -7.05
C LEU A 125 12.23 3.92 -7.24
N VAL A 126 12.48 4.35 -8.48
CA VAL A 126 12.88 5.74 -8.77
C VAL A 126 11.77 6.70 -8.38
N MET A 127 10.51 6.41 -8.72
CA MET A 127 9.37 7.26 -8.38
C MET A 127 9.20 7.37 -6.86
N GLN A 128 9.17 6.22 -6.19
CA GLN A 128 9.02 6.11 -4.73
C GLN A 128 10.10 6.87 -3.98
N THR A 129 11.37 6.70 -4.36
CA THR A 129 12.51 7.30 -3.65
C THR A 129 12.81 8.74 -4.05
N THR A 130 12.25 9.24 -5.16
CA THR A 130 12.49 10.61 -5.63
C THR A 130 11.49 11.60 -5.05
N ASP A 131 10.19 11.35 -5.21
CA ASP A 131 9.17 12.35 -4.83
C ASP A 131 7.75 11.78 -4.66
N VAL A 132 7.53 10.46 -4.77
CA VAL A 132 6.19 9.85 -4.66
C VAL A 132 6.23 8.60 -3.78
N PRO A 133 6.53 8.73 -2.47
CA PRO A 133 6.65 7.60 -1.54
C PRO A 133 5.36 6.75 -1.43
N ALA A 134 4.18 7.36 -1.61
CA ALA A 134 2.90 6.66 -1.62
C ALA A 134 1.97 7.18 -2.72
N ILE A 135 1.16 6.27 -3.27
CA ILE A 135 0.18 6.54 -4.31
C ILE A 135 -0.93 5.49 -4.29
N ASN A 136 -2.16 5.93 -4.47
CA ASN A 136 -3.31 5.05 -4.67
C ASN A 136 -4.31 5.69 -5.64
N ALA A 137 -5.55 5.19 -5.66
CA ALA A 137 -6.59 5.68 -6.55
C ALA A 137 -7.20 7.04 -6.14
N LEU A 138 -6.96 7.51 -4.92
CA LEU A 138 -7.44 8.80 -4.40
C LEU A 138 -6.39 9.90 -4.57
N GLY A 139 -5.14 9.60 -4.27
CA GLY A 139 -4.07 10.59 -4.28
C GLY A 139 -2.66 10.02 -4.29
N TYR A 140 -1.70 10.92 -4.24
CA TYR A 140 -0.29 10.63 -4.05
C TYR A 140 0.32 11.57 -3.01
N GLN A 141 1.26 11.04 -2.22
CA GLN A 141 2.02 11.82 -1.25
C GLN A 141 3.34 12.25 -1.90
N ASP A 142 3.76 13.50 -1.70
CA ASP A 142 5.08 13.98 -2.12
C ASP A 142 6.18 13.73 -1.06
N ALA A 143 7.45 14.03 -1.37
CA ALA A 143 8.56 13.86 -0.42
C ALA A 143 8.45 14.72 0.85
N ASP A 144 7.66 15.81 0.82
CA ASP A 144 7.40 16.67 1.97
C ASP A 144 6.24 16.12 2.85
N GLY A 145 5.62 15.01 2.44
CA GLY A 145 4.52 14.37 3.14
C GLY A 145 3.15 14.96 2.80
N THR A 146 3.06 15.84 1.81
CA THR A 146 1.80 16.47 1.38
C THR A 146 1.04 15.55 0.45
N TRP A 147 -0.24 15.35 0.71
CA TRP A 147 -1.14 14.61 -0.17
C TRP A 147 -1.74 15.52 -1.24
N HIS A 148 -1.70 15.05 -2.48
CA HIS A 148 -2.28 15.69 -3.66
C HIS A 148 -3.32 14.77 -4.28
N ASP A 149 -4.41 15.35 -4.80
CA ASP A 149 -5.47 14.55 -5.45
C ASP A 149 -4.91 13.90 -6.71
N ILE A 150 -5.33 12.67 -7.00
CA ILE A 150 -4.82 11.92 -8.16
C ILE A 150 -5.11 12.63 -9.49
N SER A 151 -6.14 13.48 -9.55
CA SER A 151 -6.47 14.30 -10.72
C SER A 151 -5.47 15.43 -10.98
N GLU A 152 -4.64 15.76 -9.98
CA GLU A 152 -3.54 16.72 -10.13
C GLU A 152 -2.32 16.10 -10.85
N ALA A 153 -2.27 14.76 -10.94
CA ALA A 153 -1.26 14.06 -11.71
C ALA A 153 -1.34 14.49 -13.19
N GLY A 154 -0.21 14.96 -13.73
CA GLY A 154 -0.10 15.40 -15.13
C GLY A 154 -0.71 16.76 -15.46
N SER A 155 -1.56 17.33 -14.59
CA SER A 155 -2.09 18.71 -14.74
C SER A 155 -1.24 19.75 -14.01
N SER A 156 -0.55 19.36 -12.93
CA SER A 156 0.43 20.18 -12.23
C SER A 156 1.84 20.10 -12.86
N SER A 157 2.67 21.11 -12.61
CA SER A 157 4.05 21.19 -13.11
C SER A 157 5.11 20.71 -12.12
N THR A 158 4.71 20.25 -10.93
CA THR A 158 5.61 19.74 -9.89
C THR A 158 6.30 18.43 -10.30
N GLY A 159 7.43 18.12 -9.67
CA GLY A 159 8.16 16.87 -9.87
C GLY A 159 7.29 15.65 -9.54
N ALA A 160 6.75 15.61 -8.32
CA ALA A 160 5.81 14.60 -7.86
C ALA A 160 4.63 14.38 -8.83
N ALA A 161 3.96 15.43 -9.30
CA ALA A 161 2.82 15.29 -10.23
C ALA A 161 3.20 14.65 -11.56
N LYS A 162 4.40 14.95 -12.07
CA LYS A 162 4.95 14.31 -13.28
C LYS A 162 5.26 12.85 -13.03
N LEU A 163 5.93 12.53 -11.92
CA LEU A 163 6.27 11.15 -11.55
C LEU A 163 5.01 10.29 -11.31
N ALA A 164 3.99 10.83 -10.65
CA ALA A 164 2.71 10.16 -10.47
C ALA A 164 2.02 9.88 -11.83
N SER A 165 2.03 10.87 -12.74
CA SER A 165 1.50 10.70 -14.11
C SER A 165 2.29 9.68 -14.94
N ASP A 166 3.62 9.68 -14.80
CA ASP A 166 4.49 8.73 -15.48
C ASP A 166 4.23 7.30 -14.96
N LEU A 167 4.05 7.13 -13.64
CA LEU A 167 3.71 5.83 -13.06
C LEU A 167 2.38 5.29 -13.60
N GLN A 168 1.34 6.12 -13.64
CA GLN A 168 0.05 5.73 -14.22
C GLN A 168 0.20 5.29 -15.68
N THR A 169 1.06 5.97 -16.43
CA THR A 169 1.35 5.65 -17.83
C THR A 169 2.09 4.32 -17.96
N LEU A 170 3.11 4.08 -17.13
CA LEU A 170 3.84 2.81 -17.10
C LEU A 170 2.95 1.65 -16.66
N GLN A 171 2.11 1.83 -15.64
CA GLN A 171 1.14 0.83 -15.18
C GLN A 171 0.16 0.47 -16.30
N TYR A 172 -0.33 1.47 -17.03
CA TYR A 172 -1.19 1.25 -18.19
C TYR A 172 -0.49 0.38 -19.24
N TYR A 173 0.74 0.72 -19.62
CA TYR A 173 1.49 -0.08 -20.59
C TYR A 173 1.83 -1.48 -20.05
N GLN A 174 2.17 -1.61 -18.78
CA GLN A 174 2.48 -2.91 -18.18
C GLN A 174 1.28 -3.88 -18.19
N LEU A 175 0.05 -3.36 -18.10
CA LEU A 175 -1.18 -4.15 -18.12
C LEU A 175 -1.75 -4.34 -19.53
N PHE A 176 -1.58 -3.36 -20.40
CA PHE A 176 -2.34 -3.25 -21.66
C PHE A 176 -1.47 -3.02 -22.91
N SER A 177 -0.14 -3.16 -22.83
CA SER A 177 0.75 -3.02 -24.00
C SER A 177 0.39 -3.96 -25.15
N ASP A 178 -0.20 -5.11 -24.81
CA ASP A 178 -0.57 -6.17 -25.75
C ASP A 178 -2.02 -6.02 -26.25
N GLY A 179 -2.68 -4.90 -25.91
CA GLY A 179 -4.04 -4.57 -26.32
C GLY A 179 -5.09 -4.99 -25.29
N VAL A 180 -6.19 -4.24 -25.20
CA VAL A 180 -7.34 -4.56 -24.37
C VAL A 180 -8.34 -5.37 -25.19
N HIS A 181 -8.44 -6.67 -24.89
CA HIS A 181 -9.48 -7.53 -25.45
C HIS A 181 -10.86 -7.12 -24.93
N TYR A 182 -11.79 -6.78 -25.83
CA TYR A 182 -13.18 -6.52 -25.48
C TYR A 182 -14.11 -7.58 -26.08
N GLN A 183 -15.27 -7.77 -25.44
CA GLN A 183 -16.39 -8.51 -25.97
C GLN A 183 -17.69 -7.78 -25.63
N THR A 184 -18.51 -7.48 -26.63
CA THR A 184 -19.81 -6.83 -26.43
C THR A 184 -20.88 -7.87 -26.12
N GLY A 185 -21.98 -7.44 -25.47
CA GLY A 185 -23.17 -8.28 -25.28
C GLY A 185 -23.85 -8.74 -26.58
N SER A 186 -23.52 -8.13 -27.72
CA SER A 186 -23.93 -8.52 -29.07
C SER A 186 -22.97 -9.50 -29.77
N GLY A 187 -21.90 -9.92 -29.10
CA GLY A 187 -20.95 -10.93 -29.60
C GLY A 187 -19.81 -10.40 -30.48
N TYR A 188 -19.62 -9.08 -30.57
CA TYR A 188 -18.44 -8.51 -31.23
C TYR A 188 -17.26 -8.54 -30.27
N SER A 189 -16.09 -8.93 -30.75
CA SER A 189 -14.84 -8.88 -29.99
C SER A 189 -13.72 -8.28 -30.83
N GLY A 190 -12.71 -7.75 -30.15
CA GLY A 190 -11.53 -7.17 -30.78
C GLY A 190 -10.58 -6.62 -29.74
N ASP A 191 -9.55 -5.92 -30.23
CA ASP A 191 -8.49 -5.36 -29.40
C ASP A 191 -8.51 -3.84 -29.52
N VAL A 192 -8.60 -3.16 -28.39
CA VAL A 192 -8.42 -1.71 -28.33
C VAL A 192 -7.00 -1.42 -27.87
N TRP A 193 -6.34 -0.52 -28.58
CA TRP A 193 -4.98 -0.08 -28.29
C TRP A 193 -5.00 1.37 -27.81
N GLY A 194 -4.18 1.68 -26.81
CA GLY A 194 -4.08 3.03 -26.25
C GLY A 194 -5.10 3.33 -25.15
N ARG A 195 -4.78 4.31 -24.31
CA ARG A 195 -5.61 4.74 -23.17
C ARG A 195 -6.85 5.45 -23.72
N LEU A 196 -8.04 5.03 -23.25
CA LEU A 196 -9.27 5.78 -23.48
C LEU A 196 -9.18 7.05 -22.63
N ASP A 197 -9.16 8.19 -23.30
CA ASP A 197 -9.17 9.54 -22.76
C ASP A 197 -10.58 10.01 -22.35
#